data_AF-A0A939VU53-F1
#
_entry.id   AF-A0A939VU53-F1
#
_cell.length_a   1.000
_cell.length_b   1.000
_cell.length_c   1.000
_cell.angle_alpha   90.00
_cell.angle_beta   90.00
_cell.angle_gamma   90.00
#
_symmetry.space_group_name_H-M   'P 1'
#
loop_
_entity.id
_entity.type
_entity.pdbx_description
1 polymer ?
#
loop_
_entity_poly.entity_id
_entity_poly.type
_entity_poly.pdbx_seq_one_letter_code
_entity_poly.pdbx_strand_id
1 'polypeptide(L)' 'MMTEFIVVRHGETEANLQGILQGQSDTELNPLGIRQAELVAERLKKEHFDLIFSSDLSRTMNTARLIAEPH' A
#
# COMPACT_ATOMS: atom_id res chain seq x y z
N MET A 1 -14.49 -17.87 -16.54
CA MET A 1 -14.27 -16.58 -15.86
C MET A 1 -12.79 -16.41 -15.62
N MET A 2 -12.26 -15.21 -15.80
CA MET A 2 -10.85 -14.87 -15.56
C MET A 2 -10.81 -13.91 -14.38
N THR A 3 -9.90 -14.12 -13.45
CA THR A 3 -9.68 -13.26 -12.28
C THR A 3 -8.32 -12.61 -12.45
N GLU A 4 -8.28 -11.29 -12.40
CA GLU A 4 -7.05 -10.50 -12.45
C GLU A 4 -6.63 -10.10 -11.03
N PHE A 5 -5.32 -10.09 -10.78
CA PHE A 5 -4.75 -9.66 -9.50
C PHE A 5 -3.75 -8.54 -9.73
N ILE A 6 -3.94 -7.42 -9.05
CA ILE A 6 -2.95 -6.35 -8.94
C ILE A 6 -2.29 -6.45 -7.56
N VAL A 7 -0.96 -6.61 -7.54
CA VAL A 7 -0.19 -6.73 -6.29
C VAL A 7 0.62 -5.46 -6.09
N VAL A 8 0.38 -4.78 -4.97
CA VAL A 8 1.09 -3.55 -4.57
C VAL A 8 1.85 -3.80 -3.28
N ARG A 9 3.13 -3.44 -3.25
CA ARG A 9 3.92 -3.43 -2.01
C ARG A 9 3.62 -2.15 -1.23
N HIS A 10 3.62 -2.21 0.10
CA HIS A 10 3.48 -1.01 0.94
C HIS A 10 4.49 0.09 0.56
N GLY A 11 4.10 1.35 0.79
CA GLY A 11 4.99 2.49 0.65
C GLY A 11 6.17 2.45 1.62
N GLU A 12 7.16 3.32 1.40
CA GLU A 12 8.35 3.41 2.24
C GLU A 12 8.04 3.72 3.72
N THR A 13 8.85 3.14 4.61
CA THR A 13 8.87 3.39 6.05
C THR A 13 10.27 3.85 6.46
N GLU A 14 10.42 4.44 7.65
CA GLU A 14 11.75 4.85 8.14
C GLU A 14 12.72 3.67 8.23
N ALA A 15 12.24 2.48 8.62
CA ALA A 15 13.06 1.28 8.65
C ALA A 15 13.52 0.83 7.25
N ASN A 16 12.74 1.09 6.18
CA ASN A 16 13.23 0.85 4.81
C ASN A 16 14.37 1.81 4.46
N LEU A 17 14.20 3.10 4.76
CA LEU A 17 15.20 4.14 4.50
C LEU A 17 16.53 3.83 5.20
N GLN A 18 16.45 3.31 6.42
CA GLN A 18 17.61 2.94 7.24
C GLN A 18 18.19 1.54 6.93
N GLY A 19 17.61 0.79 5.99
CA GLY A 19 18.06 -0.56 5.66
C GLY A 19 17.81 -1.60 6.76
N ILE A 20 16.84 -1.35 7.65
CA ILE A 20 16.49 -2.20 8.79
C ILE A 20 15.47 -3.26 8.35
N LEU A 21 15.73 -4.51 8.72
CA LEU A 21 14.79 -5.62 8.52
C LEU A 21 13.59 -5.47 9.48
N GLN A 22 12.37 -5.43 8.92
CA GLN A 22 11.14 -5.18 9.71
C GLN A 22 10.40 -6.45 10.12
N GLY A 23 10.39 -7.50 9.28
CA GLY A 23 9.59 -8.69 9.54
C GLY A 23 8.11 -8.35 9.81
N GLN A 24 7.59 -8.84 10.94
CA GLN A 24 6.23 -8.60 11.43
C GLN A 24 6.14 -7.45 12.43
N SER A 25 7.23 -6.69 12.66
CA SER A 25 7.14 -5.47 13.46
C SER A 25 6.21 -4.49 12.78
N ASP A 26 5.30 -3.91 13.55
CA ASP A 26 4.39 -2.92 13.03
C ASP A 26 5.11 -1.57 12.89
N THR A 27 5.00 -0.98 11.71
CA THR A 27 5.72 0.23 11.32
C THR A 27 4.84 1.07 10.42
N GLU A 28 4.96 2.38 10.55
CA GLU A 28 4.19 3.34 9.78
C GLU A 28 4.89 3.73 8.48
N LEU A 29 4.08 4.15 7.50
CA LEU A 29 4.60 4.82 6.32
C LEU A 29 5.30 6.13 6.72
N ASN A 30 6.44 6.41 6.10
CA ASN A 30 7.03 7.74 6.18
C ASN A 30 6.33 8.68 5.18
N PRO A 31 6.63 10.00 5.17
CA PRO A 31 5.99 10.94 4.25
C PRO A 31 6.17 10.56 2.76
N LEU A 32 7.31 9.97 2.39
CA LEU A 32 7.53 9.48 1.03
C LEU A 32 6.65 8.28 0.73
N GLY A 33 6.47 7.34 1.67
CA GLY A 33 5.60 6.18 1.54
C GLY A 33 4.13 6.55 1.39
N ILE A 34 3.66 7.57 2.12
CA ILE A 34 2.32 8.13 1.93
C ILE A 34 2.18 8.67 0.50
N ARG A 35 3.14 9.48 0.06
CA ARG A 35 3.13 10.04 -1.30
C ARG A 35 3.16 8.95 -2.38
N GLN A 36 3.92 7.88 -2.17
CA GLN A 36 3.96 6.73 -3.07
C GLN A 36 2.59 6.06 -3.16
N ALA A 37 1.91 5.84 -2.03
CA ALA A 37 0.58 5.25 -2.01
C ALA A 37 -0.46 6.14 -2.73
N GLU A 38 -0.43 7.46 -2.53
CA GLU A 38 -1.27 8.42 -3.26
C GLU A 38 -1.05 8.34 -4.78
N LEU A 39 0.20 8.23 -5.23
CA LEU A 39 0.51 8.12 -6.66
C LEU A 39 0.00 6.81 -7.26
N VAL A 40 0.03 5.72 -6.49
CA VAL A 40 -0.58 4.45 -6.92
C VAL A 40 -2.09 4.58 -6.99
N ALA A 41 -2.73 5.22 -6.00
CA ALA A 41 -4.17 5.50 -6.01
C ALA A 41 -4.56 6.28 -7.27
N GLU A 42 -3.85 7.36 -7.59
CA GLU A 42 -4.07 8.15 -8.79
C GLU A 42 -3.88 7.37 -10.09
N ARG A 43 -2.91 6.44 -10.14
CA ARG A 43 -2.67 5.58 -11.30
C ARG A 43 -3.77 4.54 -11.50
N LEU A 44 -4.34 4.04 -10.40
CA LEU A 44 -5.31 2.96 -10.40
C LEU A 44 -6.76 3.43 -10.34
N LYS A 45 -7.05 4.71 -10.09
CA LYS A 45 -8.41 5.27 -9.91
C LYS A 45 -9.47 4.96 -10.97
N LYS A 46 -9.08 4.46 -12.15
CA LYS A 46 -10.00 4.08 -13.23
C LYS A 46 -10.22 2.58 -13.36
N GLU A 47 -9.44 1.79 -12.63
CA GLU A 47 -9.62 0.34 -12.55
C GLU A 47 -10.82 0.02 -11.67
N HIS A 48 -11.49 -1.10 -11.95
CA HIS A 48 -12.56 -1.62 -11.10
C HIS A 48 -11.99 -2.68 -10.17
N PHE A 49 -12.24 -2.55 -8.87
CA PHE A 49 -11.86 -3.56 -7.88
C PHE A 49 -13.11 -4.13 -7.21
N ASP A 50 -13.32 -5.44 -7.35
CA ASP A 50 -14.37 -6.12 -6.60
C ASP A 50 -14.01 -6.22 -5.11
N LEU A 51 -12.73 -6.41 -4.80
CA LEU A 51 -12.21 -6.57 -3.44
C LEU A 51 -10.78 -6.02 -3.34
N ILE A 52 -10.45 -5.42 -2.19
CA ILE A 52 -9.10 -5.00 -1.82
C ILE A 52 -8.70 -5.71 -0.53
N PHE A 53 -7.53 -6.35 -0.54
CA PHE A 53 -6.99 -7.08 0.61
C PHE A 53 -5.66 -6.46 1.05
N SER A 54 -5.37 -6.54 2.35
CA SER A 54 -4.11 -6.12 2.93
C SER A 54 -3.78 -6.98 4.15
N SER A 55 -2.49 -7.11 4.49
CA SER A 55 -2.11 -7.62 5.82
C SER A 55 -2.49 -6.61 6.91
N ASP A 56 -2.51 -7.10 8.14
CA ASP A 56 -2.84 -6.36 9.36
C ASP A 56 -1.84 -5.26 9.73
N LEU A 57 -0.63 -5.29 9.17
CA LEU A 57 0.43 -4.31 9.45
C LEU A 57 0.06 -2.90 8.95
N SER A 58 0.34 -1.88 9.77
CA SER A 58 -0.08 -0.49 9.55
C SER A 58 0.45 0.07 8.23
N ARG A 59 1.71 -0.20 7.86
CA ARG A 59 2.27 0.18 6.53
C ARG A 59 1.48 -0.37 5.34
N THR A 60 1.04 -1.63 5.39
CA THR A 60 0.27 -2.24 4.28
C THR A 60 -1.17 -1.76 4.32
N MET A 61 -1.76 -1.66 5.51
CA MET A 61 -3.13 -1.20 5.69
C MET A 61 -3.30 0.26 5.24
N ASN A 62 -2.38 1.15 5.62
CA ASN A 62 -2.43 2.56 5.22
C ASN A 62 -2.19 2.73 3.72
N THR A 63 -1.28 1.94 3.12
CA THR A 63 -1.13 1.92 1.66
C THR A 63 -2.42 1.50 0.96
N ALA A 64 -3.05 0.42 1.43
CA ALA A 64 -4.29 -0.09 0.85
C ALA A 64 -5.46 0.88 1.02
N ARG A 65 -5.59 1.55 2.17
CA ARG A 65 -6.62 2.57 2.43
C ARG A 65 -6.51 3.73 1.43
N LEU A 66 -5.32 4.28 1.25
CA LEU A 66 -5.09 5.39 0.31
C LEU A 66 -5.41 4.98 -1.14
N ILE A 67 -5.11 3.74 -1.52
CA ILE A 67 -5.47 3.21 -2.84
C ILE A 67 -6.98 3.01 -2.96
N ALA A 68 -7.67 2.64 -1.87
CA ALA A 68 -9.11 2.39 -1.88
C ALA A 68 -9.96 3.66 -1.91
N GLU A 69 -9.48 4.80 -1.38
CA GLU A 69 -10.24 6.06 -1.30
C GLU A 69 -10.93 6.51 -2.61
N PRO A 70 -10.33 6.39 -3.81
CA PRO A 70 -10.97 6.77 -5.06
C PRO A 70 -11.88 5.70 -5.71
N HIS A 71 -12.14 4.55 -5.07
CA HIS A 71 -12.96 3.43 -5.60
C HIS A 71 -14.24 3.18 -4.80
#